data_AF-A0AAX3T7L2-F1
#
_entry.id   AF-A0AAX3T7L2-F1
#
_cell.length_a   1.000
_cell.length_b   1.000
_cell.length_c   1.000
_cell.angle_alpha   90.00
_cell.angle_beta   90.00
_cell.angle_gamma   90.00
#
_symmetry.space_group_name_H-M   'P 1'
#
loop_
_entity.id
_entity.type
_entity.pdbx_description
1 polymer ?
#
loop_
_entity_poly.entity_id
_entity_poly.type
_entity_poly.pdbx_seq_one_letter_code
_entity_poly.pdbx_strand_id
1 'polypeptide(L)'
;MIAALLLSFGVIFVAELGDKSQLMAMTYALRYRWWVILLAITVATTAVHAVSVFFGHFLGLSIPTTLLTILAGLAMLVFGLWTLRGDRLDDEESSRATRVGASVFFAVMSAFFLAELGDKTMLATITLATDNDWLGVWIGSTLGMVAADALAIGVGVLLGRHLPERVIAIGAAVLFFAFAAWLITDGLIGASVPVIAGTLSAVVIITGIGIVLIRRENRLRSDEGVRALVR
;
A
#
# COMPACT_ATOMS: atom_id res chain seq x y z
N MET A 1 28.13 -5.20 -5.88
CA MET A 1 27.12 -5.90 -6.68
C MET A 1 26.53 -7.14 -5.99
N ILE A 2 27.19 -8.32 -5.94
CA ILE A 2 26.56 -9.56 -5.42
C ILE A 2 26.09 -9.43 -3.96
N ALA A 3 26.93 -8.87 -3.07
CA ALA A 3 26.55 -8.66 -1.67
C ALA A 3 25.34 -7.72 -1.52
N ALA A 4 25.30 -6.63 -2.31
CA ALA A 4 24.19 -5.68 -2.32
C ALA A 4 22.88 -6.33 -2.80
N LEU A 5 22.96 -7.20 -3.82
CA LEU A 5 21.84 -7.97 -4.33
C LEU A 5 21.29 -8.93 -3.28
N LEU A 6 22.15 -9.73 -2.64
CA LEU A 6 21.70 -10.69 -1.61
C LEU A 6 21.12 -9.97 -0.38
N LEU A 7 21.74 -8.86 0.01
CA LEU A 7 21.26 -8.02 1.12
C LEU A 7 19.89 -7.42 0.80
N SER A 8 19.73 -6.74 -0.33
CA SER A 8 18.45 -6.11 -0.69
C SER A 8 17.38 -7.15 -0.98
N PHE A 9 17.72 -8.30 -1.57
CA PHE A 9 16.81 -9.43 -1.70
C PHE A 9 16.27 -9.87 -0.33
N GLY A 10 17.15 -10.16 0.63
CA GLY A 10 16.74 -10.63 1.95
C GLY A 10 15.93 -9.59 2.71
N VAL A 11 16.36 -8.32 2.70
CA VAL A 11 15.69 -7.22 3.40
C VAL A 11 14.29 -7.00 2.82
N ILE A 12 14.17 -6.90 1.50
CA ILE A 12 12.88 -6.59 0.86
C ILE A 12 11.95 -7.80 0.91
N PHE A 13 12.46 -9.02 0.71
CA PHE A 13 11.66 -10.23 0.88
C PHE A 13 11.01 -10.28 2.27
N VAL A 14 11.80 -10.07 3.33
CA VAL A 14 11.29 -10.10 4.71
C VAL A 14 10.36 -8.91 4.99
N ALA A 15 10.69 -7.72 4.50
CA ALA A 15 9.86 -6.53 4.68
C ALA A 15 8.48 -6.69 4.03
N GLU A 16 8.40 -7.41 2.92
CA GLU A 16 7.17 -7.63 2.16
C GLU A 16 6.24 -8.66 2.83
N LEU A 17 6.77 -9.60 3.63
CA LEU A 17 5.96 -10.65 4.25
C LEU A 17 4.86 -10.10 5.15
N GLY A 18 3.61 -10.42 4.82
CA GLY A 18 2.43 -10.00 5.56
C GLY A 18 1.98 -8.57 5.28
N ASP A 19 2.52 -7.93 4.23
CA ASP A 19 2.10 -6.58 3.85
C ASP A 19 0.75 -6.53 3.12
N LYS A 20 0.20 -5.32 2.98
CA LYS A 20 -1.11 -5.04 2.37
C LYS A 20 -1.08 -5.34 0.87
N SER A 21 0.03 -5.02 0.21
CA SER A 21 0.29 -5.36 -1.19
C SER A 21 0.26 -6.88 -1.40
N GLN A 22 0.82 -7.69 -0.50
CA GLN A 22 0.65 -9.16 -0.54
C GLN A 22 -0.81 -9.62 -0.41
N LEU A 23 -1.60 -9.01 0.49
CA LEU A 23 -3.03 -9.33 0.61
C LEU A 23 -3.79 -8.97 -0.69
N MET A 24 -3.42 -7.86 -1.33
CA MET A 24 -3.94 -7.50 -2.66
C MET A 24 -3.52 -8.51 -3.73
N ALA A 25 -2.25 -8.91 -3.77
CA ALA A 25 -1.72 -9.91 -4.70
C ALA A 25 -2.52 -11.22 -4.62
N MET A 26 -2.75 -11.72 -3.40
CA MET A 26 -3.60 -12.88 -3.16
C MET A 26 -5.03 -12.67 -3.65
N THR A 27 -5.64 -11.54 -3.32
CA THR A 27 -7.03 -11.23 -3.69
C THR A 27 -7.22 -11.19 -5.20
N TYR A 28 -6.28 -10.59 -5.93
CA TYR A 28 -6.30 -10.57 -7.39
C TYR A 28 -6.02 -11.94 -8.00
N ALA A 29 -5.09 -12.72 -7.44
CA ALA A 29 -4.78 -14.06 -7.92
C ALA A 29 -5.92 -15.08 -7.67
N LEU A 30 -6.82 -14.79 -6.73
CA LEU A 30 -8.05 -15.56 -6.53
C LEU A 30 -9.14 -15.27 -7.58
N ARG A 31 -9.09 -14.10 -8.23
CA ARG A 31 -10.07 -13.67 -9.24
C ARG A 31 -9.57 -13.82 -10.67
N TYR A 32 -8.25 -13.77 -10.87
CA TYR A 32 -7.60 -13.76 -12.18
C TYR A 32 -6.43 -14.74 -12.24
N ARG A 33 -5.88 -14.95 -13.43
CA ARG A 33 -4.75 -15.86 -13.65
C ARG A 33 -3.52 -15.40 -12.89
N TRP A 34 -3.02 -16.23 -11.97
CA TRP A 34 -1.93 -15.90 -11.05
C TRP A 34 -0.67 -15.35 -11.74
N TRP A 35 -0.31 -15.85 -12.92
CA TRP A 35 0.86 -15.38 -13.67
C TRP A 35 0.66 -13.99 -14.29
N VAL A 36 -0.58 -13.59 -14.59
CA VAL A 36 -0.90 -12.22 -15.06
C VAL A 36 -0.74 -11.25 -13.90
N ILE A 37 -1.15 -11.65 -12.69
CA ILE A 37 -1.00 -10.87 -11.47
C ILE A 37 0.48 -10.72 -11.12
N LEU A 38 1.23 -11.82 -11.10
CA LEU A 38 2.65 -11.79 -10.80
C LEU A 38 3.45 -10.97 -11.83
N LEU A 39 3.09 -11.04 -13.13
CA LEU A 39 3.70 -10.20 -14.17
C LEU A 39 3.42 -8.71 -13.93
N ALA A 40 2.17 -8.36 -13.57
CA ALA A 40 1.77 -6.98 -13.29
C ALA A 40 2.51 -6.40 -12.07
N ILE A 41 2.59 -7.18 -11.00
CA ILE A 41 3.37 -6.88 -9.80
C ILE A 41 4.84 -6.68 -10.17
N THR A 42 5.44 -7.63 -10.90
CA THR A 42 6.85 -7.54 -11.30
C THR A 42 7.17 -6.23 -12.02
N VAL A 43 6.32 -5.82 -12.97
CA VAL A 43 6.52 -4.56 -13.70
C VAL A 43 6.37 -3.34 -12.80
N ALA A 44 5.36 -3.33 -11.93
CA ALA A 44 5.15 -2.25 -10.97
C ALA A 44 6.33 -2.11 -9.99
N THR A 45 6.72 -3.21 -9.34
CA THR A 45 7.85 -3.30 -8.42
C THR A 45 9.15 -2.89 -9.07
N THR A 46 9.42 -3.36 -10.30
CA THR A 46 10.63 -2.98 -11.04
C THR A 46 10.70 -1.45 -11.22
N ALA A 47 9.58 -0.82 -11.54
CA ALA A 47 9.49 0.63 -11.69
C ALA A 47 9.65 1.36 -10.35
N VAL A 48 8.97 0.94 -9.28
CA VAL A 48 9.09 1.56 -7.95
C VAL A 48 10.51 1.46 -7.42
N HIS A 49 11.15 0.30 -7.54
CA HIS A 49 12.52 0.13 -7.09
C HIS A 49 13.52 0.87 -8.00
N ALA A 50 13.26 0.99 -9.31
CA ALA A 50 14.10 1.83 -10.16
C ALA A 50 14.07 3.29 -9.71
N VAL A 51 12.87 3.81 -9.39
CA VAL A 51 12.70 5.15 -8.82
C VAL A 51 13.40 5.26 -7.47
N SER A 52 13.21 4.30 -6.57
CA SER A 52 13.84 4.26 -5.24
C SER A 52 15.35 4.33 -5.32
N VAL A 53 15.94 3.47 -6.16
CA VAL A 53 17.38 3.42 -6.37
C VAL A 53 17.88 4.69 -7.04
N PHE A 54 17.10 5.28 -7.96
CA PHE A 54 17.43 6.57 -8.54
C PHE A 54 17.51 7.68 -7.48
N PHE A 55 16.52 7.76 -6.58
CA PHE A 55 16.53 8.71 -5.47
C PHE A 55 17.69 8.46 -4.49
N GLY A 56 17.92 7.20 -4.10
CA GLY A 56 18.97 6.84 -3.15
C GLY A 56 20.39 7.05 -3.67
N HIS A 57 20.63 6.77 -4.95
CA HIS A 57 21.94 6.86 -5.58
C HIS A 57 22.26 8.25 -6.17
N PHE A 58 21.32 8.84 -6.91
CA PHE A 58 21.59 10.07 -7.69
C PHE A 58 21.11 11.35 -7.01
N LEU A 59 20.07 11.27 -6.18
CA LEU A 59 19.50 12.47 -5.58
C LEU A 59 19.99 12.72 -4.15
N GLY A 60 20.45 11.70 -3.42
CA GLY A 60 21.06 11.84 -2.10
C GLY A 60 20.34 12.87 -1.24
N LEU A 61 19.00 12.88 -1.27
CA LEU A 61 18.25 14.01 -0.74
C LEU A 61 18.34 13.97 0.77
N SER A 62 18.93 15.01 1.35
CA SER A 62 18.91 15.32 2.78
C SER A 62 17.48 15.69 3.24
N ILE A 63 16.49 14.84 2.98
CA ILE A 63 15.15 15.03 3.54
C ILE A 63 15.24 14.65 5.01
N PRO A 64 14.88 15.56 5.95
CA PRO A 64 14.88 15.24 7.36
C PRO A 64 13.99 14.02 7.59
N THR A 65 14.56 12.96 8.16
CA THR A 65 13.86 11.70 8.43
C THR A 65 12.58 11.93 9.23
N THR A 66 12.61 12.88 10.16
CA THR A 66 11.45 13.36 10.93
C THR A 66 10.25 13.75 10.05
N LEU A 67 10.50 14.48 8.95
CA LEU A 67 9.41 14.93 8.06
C LEU A 67 8.82 13.75 7.28
N LEU A 68 9.69 12.84 6.78
CA LEU A 68 9.23 11.64 6.07
C LEU A 68 8.39 10.75 6.97
N THR A 69 8.83 10.51 8.21
CA THR A 69 8.10 9.68 9.17
C THR A 69 6.72 10.28 9.52
N ILE A 70 6.66 11.59 9.75
CA ILE A 70 5.38 12.29 10.03
C ILE A 70 4.43 12.20 8.83
N LEU A 71 4.92 12.47 7.62
CA LEU A 71 4.10 12.42 6.40
C LEU A 71 3.57 11.01 6.13
N ALA A 72 4.41 9.98 6.32
CA ALA A 72 3.99 8.58 6.21
C ALA A 72 2.90 8.25 7.24
N GLY A 73 3.04 8.71 8.49
CA GLY A 73 2.02 8.54 9.52
C GLY A 73 0.68 9.23 9.21
N LEU A 74 0.72 10.46 8.68
CA LEU A 74 -0.49 11.18 8.24
C LEU A 74 -1.17 10.48 7.05
N ALA A 75 -0.39 9.95 6.10
CA ALA A 75 -0.92 9.17 4.98
C ALA A 75 -1.63 7.90 5.46
N MET A 76 -1.05 7.17 6.41
CA MET A 76 -1.67 5.98 7.01
C MET A 76 -2.99 6.32 7.72
N LEU A 77 -3.09 7.50 8.37
CA LEU A 77 -4.34 7.97 8.97
C LEU A 77 -5.44 8.20 7.93
N VAL A 78 -5.09 8.82 6.79
CA VAL A 78 -6.02 9.04 5.67
C VAL A 78 -6.49 7.70 5.09
N PHE A 79 -5.56 6.77 4.85
CA PHE A 79 -5.92 5.45 4.31
C PHE A 79 -6.84 4.67 5.25
N GLY A 80 -6.59 4.67 6.56
CA GLY A 80 -7.48 4.03 7.53
C GLY A 80 -8.91 4.59 7.50
N LEU A 81 -9.06 5.91 7.35
CA LEU A 81 -10.37 6.56 7.23
C LEU A 81 -11.06 6.24 5.90
N TRP A 82 -10.32 6.22 4.79
CA TRP A 82 -10.87 5.88 3.48
C TRP A 82 -11.30 4.41 3.42
N THR A 83 -10.49 3.48 3.94
CA THR A 83 -10.86 2.06 4.02
C THR A 83 -12.16 1.84 4.82
N LEU A 84 -12.39 2.59 5.90
CA LEU A 84 -13.64 2.51 6.66
C LEU A 84 -14.85 3.14 5.97
N ARG A 85 -14.62 4.09 5.05
CA ARG A 85 -15.70 4.69 4.26
C ARG A 85 -16.32 3.66 3.32
N GLY A 86 -15.47 2.86 2.68
CA GLY A 86 -15.86 1.90 1.64
C GLY A 86 -16.30 2.60 0.34
N ASP A 87 -15.87 2.08 -0.80
CA ASP A 87 -16.25 2.61 -2.11
C ASP A 87 -17.47 1.88 -2.69
N ARG A 88 -18.27 2.58 -3.50
CA ARG A 88 -19.35 1.99 -4.30
C ARG A 88 -18.74 1.44 -5.57
N LEU A 89 -18.96 0.16 -5.85
CA LEU A 89 -18.88 -0.33 -7.23
C LEU A 89 -20.19 0.07 -7.89
N ASP A 90 -20.13 0.99 -8.85
CA ASP A 90 -21.30 1.32 -9.66
C ASP A 90 -21.64 0.09 -10.52
N ASP A 91 -22.93 -0.26 -10.62
CA ASP A 91 -23.38 -1.50 -11.27
C ASP A 91 -23.03 -1.51 -12.79
N GLU A 92 -22.72 -0.34 -13.37
CA GLU A 92 -22.17 -0.23 -14.73
C GLU A 92 -20.73 -0.77 -14.86
N GLU A 93 -19.90 -0.69 -13.81
CA GLU A 93 -18.54 -1.26 -13.82
C GLU A 93 -18.53 -2.79 -13.75
N SER A 94 -19.57 -3.39 -13.15
CA SER A 94 -19.79 -4.84 -13.12
C SER A 94 -19.97 -5.44 -14.52
N SER A 95 -20.61 -4.68 -15.43
CA SER A 95 -20.86 -5.13 -16.81
C SER A 95 -19.62 -5.02 -17.74
N ARG A 96 -18.62 -4.21 -17.38
CA ARG A 96 -17.34 -4.11 -18.10
C ARG A 96 -16.33 -5.19 -17.70
N ALA A 97 -16.58 -5.93 -16.62
CA ALA A 97 -15.70 -7.00 -16.14
C ALA A 97 -15.65 -8.27 -17.04
N THR A 98 -16.42 -8.30 -18.15
CA THR A 98 -16.47 -9.48 -19.05
C THR A 98 -15.75 -9.28 -20.38
N ARG A 99 -14.95 -8.23 -20.55
CA ARG A 99 -13.96 -8.17 -21.64
C ARG A 99 -12.62 -7.63 -21.16
N VAL A 100 -11.56 -8.13 -21.79
CA VAL A 100 -10.20 -7.58 -21.87
C VAL A 100 -9.19 -8.16 -20.86
N GLY A 101 -8.48 -9.20 -21.30
CA GLY A 101 -7.29 -9.76 -20.61
C GLY A 101 -6.08 -8.82 -20.51
N ALA A 102 -6.06 -7.70 -21.24
CA ALA A 102 -5.05 -6.64 -21.10
C ALA A 102 -5.40 -5.59 -20.03
N SER A 103 -6.68 -5.38 -19.72
CA SER A 103 -7.13 -4.34 -18.77
C SER A 103 -6.80 -4.68 -17.32
N VAL A 104 -6.87 -5.98 -16.97
CA VAL A 104 -6.55 -6.48 -15.63
C VAL A 104 -5.06 -6.30 -15.30
N PHE A 105 -4.19 -6.57 -16.27
CA PHE A 105 -2.75 -6.35 -16.09
C PHE A 105 -2.45 -4.89 -15.72
N PHE A 106 -2.95 -3.93 -16.51
CA PHE A 106 -2.72 -2.51 -16.25
C PHE A 106 -3.40 -2.02 -14.96
N ALA A 107 -4.57 -2.56 -14.61
CA ALA A 107 -5.25 -2.22 -13.36
C ALA A 107 -4.44 -2.68 -12.15
N VAL A 108 -3.98 -3.94 -12.14
CA VAL A 108 -3.18 -4.51 -11.04
C VAL A 108 -1.82 -3.85 -10.95
N MET A 109 -1.15 -3.65 -12.09
CA MET A 109 0.13 -2.94 -12.16
C MET A 109 0.00 -1.53 -11.57
N SER A 110 -1.03 -0.78 -11.94
CA SER A 110 -1.25 0.58 -11.42
C SER A 110 -1.57 0.55 -9.93
N ALA A 111 -2.42 -0.37 -9.47
CA ALA A 111 -2.77 -0.49 -8.06
C ALA A 111 -1.55 -0.85 -7.20
N PHE A 112 -0.73 -1.80 -7.64
CA PHE A 112 0.50 -2.19 -6.94
C PHE A 112 1.54 -1.07 -6.97
N PHE A 113 1.72 -0.41 -8.12
CA PHE A 113 2.62 0.74 -8.22
C PHE A 113 2.22 1.84 -7.24
N LEU A 114 0.94 2.19 -7.16
CA LEU A 114 0.44 3.20 -6.22
C LEU A 114 0.57 2.74 -4.75
N ALA A 115 0.37 1.45 -4.47
CA ALA A 115 0.48 0.91 -3.11
C ALA A 115 1.94 0.91 -2.60
N GLU A 116 2.90 0.63 -3.49
CA GLU A 116 4.32 0.57 -3.17
C GLU A 116 5.01 1.96 -3.18
N LEU A 117 4.36 2.97 -3.74
CA LEU A 117 4.88 4.35 -3.72
C LEU A 117 4.86 4.92 -2.30
N GLY A 118 6.05 5.17 -1.75
CA GLY A 118 6.24 5.73 -0.42
C GLY A 118 6.15 4.72 0.71
N ASP A 119 6.11 3.42 0.39
CA ASP A 119 6.08 2.36 1.40
C ASP A 119 7.47 2.09 2.04
N LYS A 120 7.48 1.32 3.13
CA LYS A 120 8.70 0.89 3.85
C LYS A 120 9.71 0.21 2.91
N THR A 121 9.24 -0.55 1.92
CA THR A 121 10.08 -1.22 0.92
C THR A 121 10.78 -0.21 0.01
N MET A 122 10.10 0.88 -0.35
CA MET A 122 10.66 2.01 -1.09
C MET A 122 11.76 2.72 -0.28
N LEU A 123 11.48 3.05 0.98
CA LEU A 123 12.45 3.70 1.87
C LEU A 123 13.68 2.81 2.13
N ALA A 124 13.47 1.52 2.39
CA ALA A 124 14.57 0.56 2.55
C ALA A 124 15.43 0.48 1.28
N THR A 125 14.79 0.47 0.10
CA THR A 125 15.50 0.45 -1.19
C THR A 125 16.30 1.75 -1.41
N ILE A 126 15.73 2.92 -1.07
CA ILE A 126 16.43 4.21 -1.11
C ILE A 126 17.68 4.17 -0.22
N THR A 127 17.52 3.79 1.05
CA THR A 127 18.63 3.73 2.02
C THR A 127 19.71 2.76 1.57
N LEU A 128 19.32 1.56 1.13
CA LEU A 128 20.28 0.57 0.65
C LEU A 128 21.05 1.07 -0.58
N ALA A 129 20.39 1.81 -1.48
CA ALA A 129 21.03 2.37 -2.68
C ALA A 129 21.97 3.55 -2.41
N THR A 130 21.90 4.18 -1.23
CA THR A 130 22.83 5.23 -0.82
C THR A 130 24.21 4.66 -0.48
N ASP A 131 24.26 3.54 0.24
CA ASP A 131 25.51 2.97 0.75
C ASP A 131 26.02 1.75 -0.05
N ASN A 132 25.21 1.23 -0.97
CA ASN A 132 25.53 0.01 -1.73
C ASN A 132 25.44 0.23 -3.24
N ASP A 133 26.00 -0.74 -3.98
CA ASP A 133 25.93 -0.78 -5.44
C ASP A 133 24.46 -0.78 -5.93
N TRP A 134 24.08 0.32 -6.59
CA TRP A 134 22.70 0.62 -6.97
C TRP A 134 22.07 -0.45 -7.88
N LEU A 135 22.85 -1.01 -8.82
CA LEU A 135 22.40 -2.11 -9.69
C LEU A 135 22.11 -3.38 -8.90
N GLY A 136 23.02 -3.76 -8.00
CA GLY A 136 22.80 -4.88 -7.09
C GLY A 136 21.55 -4.67 -6.23
N VAL A 137 21.38 -3.47 -5.67
CA VAL A 137 20.20 -3.13 -4.85
C VAL A 137 18.91 -3.26 -5.66
N TRP A 138 18.86 -2.68 -6.87
CA TRP A 138 17.67 -2.69 -7.74
C TRP A 138 17.23 -4.11 -8.13
N ILE A 139 18.19 -4.95 -8.54
CA ILE A 139 17.90 -6.34 -8.93
C ILE A 139 17.46 -7.14 -7.69
N GLY A 140 18.20 -7.02 -6.59
CA GLY A 140 17.91 -7.77 -5.37
C GLY A 140 16.57 -7.39 -4.76
N SER A 141 16.24 -6.10 -4.67
CA SER A 141 14.95 -5.65 -4.13
C SER A 141 13.78 -6.16 -4.96
N THR A 142 13.89 -6.05 -6.30
CA THR A 142 12.87 -6.54 -7.24
C THR A 142 12.65 -8.05 -7.09
N LEU A 143 13.73 -8.83 -7.06
CA LEU A 143 13.63 -10.28 -6.89
C LEU A 143 13.07 -10.65 -5.51
N GLY A 144 13.44 -9.92 -4.45
CA GLY A 144 12.95 -10.14 -3.09
C GLY A 144 11.45 -9.96 -2.98
N MET A 145 10.92 -8.85 -3.49
CA MET A 145 9.48 -8.57 -3.47
C MET A 145 8.70 -9.56 -4.33
N VAL A 146 9.12 -9.81 -5.58
CA VAL A 146 8.45 -10.78 -6.47
C VAL A 146 8.42 -12.19 -5.86
N ALA A 147 9.49 -12.61 -5.18
CA ALA A 147 9.52 -13.90 -4.49
C ALA A 147 8.54 -13.95 -3.31
N ALA A 148 8.44 -12.87 -2.54
CA ALA A 148 7.52 -12.75 -1.42
C ALA A 148 6.05 -12.77 -1.90
N ASP A 149 5.73 -12.04 -2.97
CA ASP A 149 4.40 -12.02 -3.58
C ASP A 149 4.02 -13.35 -4.22
N ALA A 150 4.96 -14.02 -4.89
CA ALA A 150 4.73 -15.35 -5.43
C ALA A 150 4.38 -16.35 -4.33
N LEU A 151 5.07 -16.27 -3.19
CA LEU A 151 4.77 -17.08 -2.00
C LEU A 151 3.36 -16.77 -1.48
N ALA A 152 3.02 -15.50 -1.30
CA ALA A 152 1.70 -15.07 -0.84
C ALA A 152 0.59 -15.57 -1.78
N ILE A 153 0.73 -15.36 -3.09
CA ILE A 153 -0.21 -15.85 -4.11
C ILE A 153 -0.38 -17.38 -3.99
N GLY A 154 0.72 -18.14 -3.87
CA GLY A 154 0.67 -19.58 -3.70
C GLY A 154 -0.13 -20.01 -2.46
N VAL A 155 0.12 -19.35 -1.33
CA VAL A 155 -0.61 -19.58 -0.07
C VAL A 155 -2.09 -19.20 -0.20
N GLY A 156 -2.39 -18.06 -0.81
CA GLY A 156 -3.76 -17.58 -1.01
C GLY A 156 -4.59 -18.49 -1.91
N VAL A 157 -4.00 -19.01 -2.98
CA VAL A 157 -4.64 -20.00 -3.87
C VAL A 157 -4.88 -21.32 -3.13
N LEU A 158 -3.96 -21.75 -2.27
CA LEU A 158 -4.08 -23.00 -1.50
C LEU A 158 -5.16 -22.93 -0.40
N LEU A 159 -5.38 -21.76 0.21
CA LEU A 159 -6.29 -21.57 1.35
C LEU A 159 -7.78 -21.42 1.01
N GLY A 160 -8.17 -21.34 -0.26
CA GLY A 160 -9.55 -21.65 -0.70
C GLY A 160 -10.74 -21.04 0.06
N ARG A 161 -10.97 -19.72 -0.07
CA ARG A 161 -12.23 -18.95 0.12
C ARG A 161 -12.80 -18.73 1.55
N HIS A 162 -13.49 -17.57 1.66
CA HIS A 162 -14.33 -17.01 2.75
C HIS A 162 -13.70 -15.98 3.70
N LEU A 163 -13.04 -14.95 3.16
CA LEU A 163 -12.75 -13.76 3.96
C LEU A 163 -13.85 -12.70 3.72
N PRO A 164 -14.73 -12.42 4.71
CA PRO A 164 -15.73 -11.38 4.57
C PRO A 164 -15.06 -10.03 4.36
N GLU A 165 -15.41 -9.35 3.27
CA GLU A 165 -14.81 -8.08 2.83
C GLU A 165 -14.78 -7.02 3.95
N ARG A 166 -15.82 -6.99 4.78
CA ARG A 166 -15.89 -6.11 5.95
C ARG A 166 -14.84 -6.42 7.02
N VAL A 167 -14.51 -7.69 7.23
CA VAL A 167 -13.46 -8.10 8.19
C VAL A 167 -12.09 -7.74 7.66
N ILE A 168 -11.85 -7.89 6.36
CA ILE A 168 -10.61 -7.45 5.71
C ILE A 168 -10.47 -5.93 5.83
N ALA A 169 -11.52 -5.17 5.50
CA ALA A 169 -11.51 -3.72 5.58
C ALA A 169 -11.29 -3.21 7.02
N ILE A 170 -11.94 -3.82 8.01
CA ILE A 170 -11.73 -3.47 9.42
C ILE A 170 -10.29 -3.82 9.85
N GLY A 171 -9.79 -5.02 9.50
CA GLY A 171 -8.42 -5.42 9.82
C GLY A 171 -7.38 -4.49 9.21
N ALA A 172 -7.53 -4.13 7.93
CA ALA A 172 -6.67 -3.19 7.24
C ALA A 172 -6.73 -1.79 7.88
N ALA A 173 -7.93 -1.27 8.19
CA ALA A 173 -8.11 0.02 8.85
C ALA A 173 -7.44 0.06 10.24
N VAL A 174 -7.58 -1.00 11.03
CA VAL A 174 -6.89 -1.12 12.33
C VAL A 174 -5.37 -1.05 12.15
N LEU A 175 -4.83 -1.78 11.18
CA LEU A 175 -3.40 -1.76 10.88
C LEU A 175 -2.93 -0.36 10.44
N PHE A 176 -3.68 0.30 9.56
CA PHE A 176 -3.42 1.67 9.12
C PHE A 176 -3.40 2.66 10.30
N PHE A 177 -4.36 2.58 11.21
CA PHE A 177 -4.36 3.44 12.40
C PHE A 177 -3.22 3.13 13.36
N ALA A 178 -2.83 1.85 13.50
CA ALA A 178 -1.69 1.46 14.33
C ALA A 178 -0.37 2.02 13.77
N PHE A 179 -0.13 1.89 12.46
CA PHE A 179 1.04 2.48 11.80
C PHE A 179 1.01 4.00 11.81
N ALA A 180 -0.16 4.62 11.63
CA ALA A 180 -0.31 6.06 11.75
C ALA A 180 0.11 6.55 13.15
N ALA A 181 -0.38 5.89 14.21
CA ALA A 181 -0.02 6.23 15.57
C ALA A 181 1.49 6.02 15.83
N TRP A 182 2.06 4.91 15.37
CA TRP A 182 3.49 4.62 15.58
C TRP A 182 4.38 5.62 14.83
N LEU A 183 4.16 5.85 13.54
CA LEU A 183 4.98 6.76 12.74
C LEU A 183 4.83 8.22 13.18
N ILE A 184 3.63 8.65 13.57
CA ILE A 184 3.43 10.00 14.11
C ILE A 184 4.16 10.13 15.45
N THR A 185 4.05 9.16 16.35
CA THR A 185 4.76 9.25 17.65
C THR A 185 6.28 9.23 17.46
N ASP A 186 6.81 8.33 16.63
CA ASP A 186 8.23 8.26 16.30
C ASP A 186 8.74 9.56 15.67
N GLY A 187 8.02 10.08 14.68
CA GLY A 187 8.35 11.35 14.02
C GLY A 187 8.23 12.58 14.94
N LEU A 188 7.50 12.50 16.05
CA LEU A 188 7.39 13.59 17.03
C LEU A 188 8.47 13.52 18.12
N ILE A 189 9.16 12.38 18.31
CA ILE A 189 10.25 12.27 19.29
C ILE A 189 11.42 13.14 18.82
N GLY A 190 11.75 14.15 19.62
CA GLY A 190 12.82 15.11 19.29
C GLY A 190 12.42 16.17 18.25
N ALA A 191 11.16 16.23 17.83
CA ALA A 191 10.66 17.26 16.94
C ALA A 191 10.55 18.64 17.63
N SER A 192 10.67 19.71 16.86
CA SER A 192 10.49 21.06 17.37
C SER A 192 9.02 21.35 17.68
N VAL A 193 8.75 22.27 18.62
CA VAL A 193 7.39 22.64 19.04
C VAL A 193 6.47 23.01 17.86
N PRO A 194 6.92 23.77 16.84
CA PRO A 194 6.08 24.06 15.66
C PRO A 194 5.69 22.82 14.87
N VAL A 195 6.59 21.84 14.73
CA VAL A 195 6.33 20.57 14.03
C VAL A 195 5.31 19.75 14.81
N ILE A 196 5.45 19.66 16.13
CA ILE A 196 4.48 18.98 16.99
C ILE A 196 3.09 19.59 16.85
N ALA A 197 2.98 20.93 16.95
CA ALA A 197 1.70 21.63 16.83
C ALA A 197 1.07 21.46 15.44
N GLY A 198 1.89 21.51 14.38
CA GLY A 198 1.45 21.29 13.01
C GLY A 198 0.89 19.88 12.79
N THR A 199 1.61 18.85 13.25
CA THR A 199 1.18 17.45 13.12
C THR A 199 -0.10 17.16 13.88
N LEU A 200 -0.22 17.64 15.13
CA LEU A 200 -1.45 17.45 15.93
C LEU A 200 -2.67 18.12 15.26
N SER A 201 -2.48 19.33 14.71
CA SER A 201 -3.54 20.03 13.98
C SER A 201 -3.97 19.26 12.74
N ALA A 202 -3.00 18.72 11.97
CA ALA A 202 -3.28 17.91 10.79
C ALA A 202 -4.07 16.65 11.13
N VAL A 203 -3.69 15.93 12.20
CA VAL A 203 -4.43 14.74 12.68
C VAL A 203 -5.87 15.08 12.99
N VAL A 204 -6.13 16.15 13.75
CA VAL A 204 -7.49 16.57 14.13
C VAL A 204 -8.33 16.90 12.89
N ILE A 205 -7.77 17.64 11.93
CA ILE A 205 -8.46 18.01 10.69
C ILE A 205 -8.78 16.76 9.85
N ILE A 206 -7.80 15.89 9.62
CA ILE A 206 -7.96 14.66 8.82
C ILE A 206 -9.03 13.76 9.44
N THR A 207 -8.94 13.50 10.75
CA THR A 207 -9.92 12.66 11.45
C THR A 207 -11.32 13.28 11.42
N GLY A 208 -11.44 14.59 11.64
CA GLY A 208 -12.72 15.30 11.59
C GLY A 208 -13.40 15.18 10.22
N ILE A 209 -12.65 15.46 9.15
CA ILE A 209 -13.13 15.33 7.77
C ILE A 209 -13.51 13.88 7.47
N GLY A 210 -12.64 12.92 7.80
CA GLY A 210 -12.89 11.50 7.54
C GLY A 210 -14.17 10.99 8.20
N ILE A 211 -14.41 11.35 9.47
CA ILE A 211 -15.65 10.95 10.18
C ILE A 211 -16.89 11.55 9.51
N VAL A 212 -16.84 12.80 9.07
CA VAL A 212 -17.96 13.46 8.37
C VAL A 212 -18.26 12.72 7.06
N LEU A 213 -17.23 12.37 6.28
CA LEU A 213 -17.39 11.65 5.01
C LEU A 213 -17.96 10.24 5.23
N ILE A 214 -17.46 9.50 6.21
CA ILE A 214 -17.97 8.15 6.56
C ILE A 214 -19.44 8.22 6.99
N ARG A 215 -19.80 9.20 7.84
CA ARG A 215 -21.19 9.38 8.30
C ARG A 215 -22.12 9.74 7.14
N ARG A 216 -21.66 10.58 6.21
CA ARG A 216 -22.43 10.95 5.01
C ARG A 216 -22.69 9.74 4.14
N GLU A 217 -21.67 8.92 3.89
CA GLU A 217 -21.78 7.70 3.08
C GLU A 217 -22.75 6.68 3.71
N ASN A 218 -22.62 6.44 5.02
CA ASN A 218 -23.50 5.51 5.73
C ASN A 218 -24.97 5.96 5.73
N ARG A 219 -25.24 7.28 5.78
CA ARG A 219 -26.61 7.81 5.63
C ARG A 219 -27.17 7.55 4.25
N LEU A 220 -26.40 7.79 3.19
CA LEU A 220 -26.82 7.53 1.81
C LEU A 220 -27.17 6.05 1.60
N ARG A 221 -26.37 5.13 2.14
CA ARG A 221 -26.63 3.68 2.07
C ARG A 221 -27.93 3.27 2.78
N SER A 222 -28.22 3.89 3.93
CA SER A 222 -29.48 3.66 4.65
C SER A 222 -30.68 4.14 3.84
N ASP A 223 -30.59 5.33 3.24
CA ASP A 223 -31.70 5.93 2.47
C ASP A 223 -32.01 5.15 1.19
N GLU A 224 -30.99 4.64 0.49
CA GLU A 224 -31.16 3.79 -0.70
C GLU A 224 -31.78 2.44 -0.37
N GLY A 225 -31.34 1.79 0.73
CA GLY A 225 -31.92 0.52 1.18
C GLY A 225 -33.41 0.64 1.49
N VAL A 226 -33.83 1.76 2.09
CA VAL A 226 -35.25 2.04 2.35
C VAL A 226 -36.04 2.24 1.05
N ARG A 227 -35.48 2.97 0.06
CA ARG A 227 -36.15 3.18 -1.23
C ARG A 227 -36.30 1.90 -2.06
N ALA A 228 -35.34 0.98 -1.96
CA ALA A 228 -35.39 -0.31 -2.67
C ALA A 228 -36.49 -1.24 -2.14
N LEU A 229 -36.85 -1.15 -0.85
CA LEU A 229 -37.90 -1.96 -0.22
C LEU A 229 -39.32 -1.47 -0.53
N VAL A 230 -39.48 -0.24 -1.01
CA VAL A 230 -40.77 0.41 -1.30
C VAL A 230 -41.16 0.31 -2.78
N ARG A 231 -40.26 -0.18 -3.64
CA ARG A 231 -40.53 -0.51 -5.05
C ARG A 231 -40.87 -1.98 -5.21
#